data_AF-A0A5E7RJG0-F1
#
_entry.id   AF-A0A5E7RJG0-F1
#
_cell.length_a   1.000
_cell.length_b   1.000
_cell.length_c   1.000
_cell.angle_alpha   90.00
_cell.angle_beta   90.00
_cell.angle_gamma   90.00
#
_symmetry.space_group_name_H-M   'P 1'
#
loop_
_entity.id
_entity.type
_entity.pdbx_description
1 polymer ?
#
loop_
_entity_poly.entity_id
_entity_poly.type
_entity_poly.pdbx_seq_one_letter_code
_entity_poly.pdbx_strand_id
1 'polypeptide(L)' 'MQRTLIPSSARAFAHRRMALSALRANSSLSTRLARYNAHMAIVRTLESAGGVQ' A
#
# COMPACT_ATOMS: atom_id res chain seq x y z
N MET A 1 -21.34 -17.99 -5.72
CA MET A 1 -20.42 -17.33 -4.76
C MET A 1 -19.60 -16.28 -5.51
N GLN A 2 -20.18 -15.12 -5.83
CA GLN A 2 -19.47 -14.06 -6.57
C GLN A 2 -18.54 -13.33 -5.57
N ARG A 3 -17.22 -13.55 -5.68
CA ARG A 3 -16.24 -12.75 -4.94
C ARG A 3 -16.24 -11.35 -5.53
N THR A 4 -16.75 -10.38 -4.78
CA THR A 4 -16.55 -8.95 -5.09
C THR A 4 -15.05 -8.68 -5.00
N LEU A 5 -14.35 -8.82 -6.12
CA LEU A 5 -12.92 -8.53 -6.22
C LEU A 5 -12.75 -7.02 -6.08
N ILE A 6 -12.27 -6.59 -4.91
CA ILE A 6 -11.92 -5.19 -4.70
C ILE A 6 -10.90 -4.80 -5.79
N PRO A 7 -11.19 -3.74 -6.58
CA PRO A 7 -10.31 -3.34 -7.66
C PRO A 7 -8.90 -3.06 -7.13
N SER A 8 -7.89 -3.39 -7.93
CA SER A 8 -6.47 -3.18 -7.59
C SER A 8 -6.18 -1.73 -7.20
N SER A 9 -6.83 -0.77 -7.83
CA SER A 9 -6.76 0.66 -7.51
C SER A 9 -7.22 1.01 -6.08
N ALA A 10 -8.34 0.45 -5.63
CA ALA A 10 -8.83 0.67 -4.27
C ALA A 10 -7.89 0.06 -3.21
N ARG A 11 -7.29 -1.10 -3.52
CA ARG A 11 -6.26 -1.72 -2.66
C ARG A 11 -4.98 -0.89 -2.61
N ALA A 12 -4.52 -0.38 -3.76
CA ALA A 12 -3.37 0.51 -3.83
C ALA A 12 -3.60 1.79 -3.00
N PHE A 13 -4.80 2.38 -3.07
CA PHE A 13 -5.16 3.54 -2.27
C PHE A 13 -5.13 3.25 -0.75
N ALA A 14 -5.66 2.10 -0.32
CA ALA A 14 -5.59 1.69 1.08
C ALA A 14 -4.15 1.57 1.58
N HIS A 15 -3.27 0.91 0.81
CA HIS A 15 -1.86 0.78 1.17
C HIS A 15 -1.11 2.12 1.18
N ARG A 16 -1.44 3.07 0.29
CA ARG A 16 -0.91 4.45 0.36
C ARG A 16 -1.24 5.11 1.69
N ARG A 17 -2.49 5.00 2.16
CA ARG A 17 -2.90 5.57 3.46
C ARG A 17 -2.19 4.90 4.63
N MET A 18 -2.03 3.58 4.59
CA MET A 18 -1.29 2.83 5.61
C MET A 18 0.20 3.24 5.64
N ALA A 19 0.82 3.45 4.48
CA ALA A 19 2.19 3.93 4.39
C ALA A 19 2.37 5.31 5.04
N LEU A 20 1.44 6.24 4.81
CA LEU A 20 1.45 7.56 5.44
C LEU A 20 1.23 7.48 6.96
N SER A 21 0.34 6.58 7.41
CA SER A 21 0.15 6.33 8.84
C SER A 21 1.42 5.76 9.49
N ALA A 22 2.15 4.88 8.80
CA ALA A 22 3.41 4.34 9.28
C ALA A 22 4.49 5.43 9.48
N LEU A 23 4.50 6.47 8.65
CA LEU A 23 5.39 7.62 8.84
C LEU A 23 5.03 8.46 10.08
N ARG A 24 3.75 8.48 10.47
CA ARG A 24 3.26 9.22 11.64
C ARG A 24 3.37 8.44 12.95
N ALA A 25 3.69 7.14 12.91
CA ALA A 25 3.78 6.31 14.10
C ALA A 25 5.00 6.66 14.97
N ASN A 26 4.88 6.57 16.30
CA ASN A 26 5.98 6.84 17.24
C ASN A 26 6.97 5.66 17.40
N SER A 27 7.22 4.91 16.33
CA SER A 27 8.24 3.85 16.30
C SER A 27 9.59 4.40 15.80
N SER A 28 10.68 3.65 15.96
CA SER A 28 11.99 4.04 15.44
C SER A 28 11.96 4.37 13.93
N LEU A 29 12.86 5.26 13.48
CA LEU A 29 12.92 5.71 12.09
C LEU A 29 13.05 4.54 11.11
N SER A 30 13.93 3.59 11.41
CA SER A 30 14.12 2.37 10.62
C SER A 30 12.81 1.58 10.47
N THR A 31 12.05 1.41 11.57
CA THR A 31 10.75 0.72 11.55
C THR A 31 9.71 1.44 10.69
N ARG A 32 9.66 2.78 10.77
CA ARG A 32 8.74 3.59 9.95
C ARG A 32 9.04 3.43 8.46
N LEU A 33 10.32 3.54 8.09
CA LEU A 33 10.76 3.41 6.71
C LEU A 33 10.53 2.00 6.16
N ALA A 34 10.80 0.96 6.95
CA ALA A 34 10.54 -0.43 6.56
C ALA A 34 9.05 -0.67 6.28
N ARG A 35 8.15 -0.19 7.16
CA ARG A 35 6.69 -0.29 6.97
C ARG A 35 6.20 0.51 5.77
N TYR A 36 6.72 1.72 5.59
CA TYR A 36 6.41 2.54 4.42
C TYR A 36 6.83 1.83 3.12
N ASN A 37 8.06 1.32 3.06
CA ASN A 37 8.60 0.63 1.90
C ASN A 37 7.81 -0.64 1.57
N ALA A 38 7.43 -1.43 2.58
CA ALA A 38 6.59 -2.60 2.41
C ALA A 38 5.23 -2.26 1.78
N HIS A 39 4.56 -1.21 2.26
CA HIS A 39 3.31 -0.75 1.67
C HIS A 39 3.49 -0.21 0.25
N MET A 40 4.55 0.54 -0.02
CA MET A 40 4.84 1.07 -1.36
C MET A 40 5.21 -0.04 -2.36
N ALA A 41 5.83 -1.12 -1.93
CA ALA A 41 6.09 -2.29 -2.79
C ALA A 41 4.76 -2.90 -3.27
N ILE A 42 3.78 -3.05 -2.37
CA ILE A 42 2.45 -3.57 -2.73
C ILE A 42 1.74 -2.62 -3.69
N VAL A 43 1.80 -1.31 -3.45
CA VAL A 43 1.23 -0.29 -4.34
C VAL A 43 1.80 -0.41 -5.75
N ARG A 44 3.13 -0.48 -5.88
CA ARG A 44 3.79 -0.65 -7.19
C ARG A 44 3.34 -1.92 -7.89
N THR A 45 3.28 -3.05 -7.19
CA THR A 45 2.78 -4.31 -7.74
C THR A 45 1.33 -4.20 -8.19
N LEU A 46 0.48 -3.52 -7.42
CA LEU A 46 -0.94 -3.33 -7.76
C LEU A 46 -1.14 -2.36 -8.92
N GLU A 47 -0.31 -1.33 -9.05
CA GLU A 47 -0.31 -0.40 -10.18
C GLU A 47 0.15 -1.09 -11.46
N SER A 48 1.26 -1.86 -11.39
CA SER A 48 1.73 -2.71 -12.49
C SER A 48 0.70 -3.76 -12.92
N ALA A 49 0.03 -4.41 -11.97
CA ALA A 49 -0.99 -5.41 -12.25
C ALA A 49 -2.33 -4.79 -12.72
N GLY A 50 -2.57 -3.52 -12.41
CA GLY A 50 -3.78 -2.79 -12.76
C GLY A 50 -3.75 -2.14 -14.13
N GLY A 51 -2.62 -2.19 -14.85
CA GLY A 51 -2.50 -1.61 -16.21
C GLY A 51 -2.69 -0.09 -16.25
N VAL A 52 -2.59 0.60 -15.11
CA VAL A 52 -2.62 2.07 -15.06
C VAL A 52 -1.20 2.57 -15.31
N GLN A 53 -0.92 2.79 -16.60
CA GLN A 53 0.17 3.63 -17.10
C GLN A 53 -0.39 5.01 -17.42
#